data_AF-A0A661IS94-F1
#
_entry.id   AF-A0A661IS94-F1
#
_cell.length_a   1.000
_cell.length_b   1.000
_cell.length_c   1.000
_cell.angle_alpha   90.00
_cell.angle_beta   90.00
_cell.angle_gamma   90.00
#
_symmetry.space_group_name_H-M   'P 1'
#
loop_
_entity.id
_entity.type
_entity.pdbx_description
1 polymer ?
#
loop_
_entity_poly.entity_id
_entity_poly.type
_entity_poly.pdbx_seq_one_letter_code
_entity_poly.pdbx_strand_id
1 'polypeptide(L)' 'KHLELNAIKTLPVQMIHALHVYKLPEHHRDPFDRLLIAQAQLEKVPILTADPQISRYDVEVIW' A
#
# COMPACT_ATOMS: atom_id res chain seq x y z
N LYS A 1 0.63 5.57 21.97
CA LYS A 1 1.97 5.89 22.53
C LYS A 1 3.09 5.95 21.49
N HIS A 2 3.56 4.84 20.87
CA HIS A 2 4.69 4.92 19.90
C HIS A 2 4.36 5.65 18.60
N LEU A 3 3.15 5.48 18.06
CA LEU A 3 2.72 6.15 16.82
C LEU A 3 2.64 7.67 17.00
N GLU A 4 2.04 8.13 18.11
CA GLU A 4 1.90 9.55 18.44
C GLU A 4 3.26 10.23 18.67
N LEU A 5 4.19 9.54 19.33
CA LEU A 5 5.56 10.05 19.54
C LEU A 5 6.32 10.27 18.24
N ASN A 6 6.01 9.48 17.20
CA ASN A 6 6.66 9.54 15.90
C ASN A 6 5.86 10.32 14.85
N ALA A 7 4.79 11.03 15.25
CA ALA A 7 3.88 11.73 14.35
C ALA A 7 3.30 10.82 13.23
N ILE A 8 3.13 9.53 13.51
CA ILE A 8 2.56 8.56 12.56
C ILE A 8 1.05 8.52 12.75
N LYS A 9 0.32 8.84 11.68
CA LYS A 9 -1.13 8.63 11.60
C LYS A 9 -1.41 7.26 11.00
N THR A 10 -2.29 6.48 11.63
CA THR A 10 -2.75 5.22 11.06
C THR A 10 -3.74 5.46 9.94
N LEU A 11 -3.66 4.65 8.89
CA LEU A 11 -4.63 4.63 7.82
C LEU A 11 -5.36 3.27 7.86
N PRO A 12 -6.63 3.24 8.30
CA PRO A 12 -7.36 1.99 8.45
C PRO A 12 -7.61 1.34 7.08
N VAL A 13 -7.42 0.02 7.02
CA VAL A 13 -7.84 -0.76 5.86
C VAL A 13 -9.36 -0.79 5.82
N GLN A 14 -9.92 -0.40 4.67
CA GLN A 14 -11.35 -0.50 4.40
C GLN A 14 -11.65 -1.62 3.41
N MET A 15 -12.89 -2.10 3.38
CA MET A 15 -13.31 -3.16 2.46
C MET A 15 -13.03 -2.81 0.99
N ILE A 16 -13.11 -1.52 0.63
CA ILE A 16 -12.78 -1.05 -0.73
C ILE A 16 -11.32 -1.33 -1.11
N HIS A 17 -10.38 -1.29 -0.17
CA HIS A 17 -8.98 -1.65 -0.42
C HIS A 17 -8.87 -3.15 -0.75
N ALA A 18 -9.53 -4.00 0.03
CA ALA A 18 -9.54 -5.45 -0.21
C ALA A 18 -10.19 -5.82 -1.55
N LEU A 19 -11.31 -5.18 -1.91
CA LEU A 19 -11.97 -5.39 -3.20
C LEU A 19 -11.11 -4.90 -4.38
N HIS A 20 -10.33 -3.84 -4.20
CA HIS A 20 -9.47 -3.30 -5.26
C HIS A 20 -8.27 -4.19 -5.57
N VAL A 21 -7.87 -5.10 -4.66
CA VAL A 21 -6.81 -6.11 -4.90
C VAL A 21 -7.09 -6.96 -6.15
N TYR A 22 -8.37 -7.24 -6.45
CA TYR A 22 -8.76 -8.00 -7.65
C TYR A 22 -8.42 -7.30 -8.97
N LYS A 23 -8.21 -5.97 -8.95
CA LYS A 23 -7.83 -5.19 -10.13
C LYS A 23 -6.32 -5.12 -10.33
N LEU A 24 -5.54 -5.57 -9.35
CA LEU A 24 -4.09 -5.48 -9.40
C LEU A 24 -3.50 -6.57 -10.31
N PRO A 25 -2.53 -6.21 -11.18
CA PRO A 25 -1.78 -7.20 -11.94
C PRO A 25 -1.01 -8.15 -11.02
N GLU A 26 -0.69 -9.34 -11.54
CA GLU A 26 0.01 -10.39 -10.78
C GLU A 26 1.53 -10.21 -10.80
N HIS A 27 2.02 -9.15 -10.16
CA HIS A 27 3.46 -8.92 -9.94
C HIS A 27 3.93 -9.47 -8.58
N HIS A 28 3.08 -9.40 -7.56
CA HIS A 28 3.29 -9.95 -6.22
C HIS A 28 2.33 -11.07 -5.87
N ARG A 29 2.81 -12.00 -5.03
CA ARG A 29 2.02 -13.09 -4.43
C ARG A 29 1.58 -12.81 -3.00
N ASP A 30 2.24 -11.89 -2.30
CA ASP A 30 1.90 -11.58 -0.91
C ASP A 30 0.58 -10.81 -0.84
N PRO A 31 -0.46 -11.34 -0.14
CA PRO A 31 -1.76 -10.70 -0.08
C PRO A 31 -1.74 -9.38 0.69
N PHE A 32 -0.82 -9.18 1.64
CA PHE A 32 -0.70 -7.94 2.40
C PHE A 32 0.00 -6.86 1.58
N ASP A 33 1.05 -7.18 0.84
CA ASP A 33 1.68 -6.21 -0.07
C ASP A 33 0.68 -5.73 -1.11
N ARG A 34 -0.09 -6.66 -1.68
CA ARG A 34 -1.17 -6.32 -2.62
C ARG A 34 -2.24 -5.44 -1.97
N LEU A 35 -2.56 -5.64 -0.70
CA LEU A 35 -3.48 -4.79 0.03
C LEU A 35 -2.91 -3.38 0.26
N LEU A 36 -1.63 -3.26 0.58
CA LEU A 36 -0.94 -1.97 0.73
C LEU A 36 -0.90 -1.20 -0.58
N ILE A 37 -0.60 -1.88 -1.69
CA ILE A 37 -0.66 -1.32 -3.05
C ILE A 37 -2.07 -0.83 -3.35
N ALA A 38 -3.09 -1.64 -3.09
CA ALA A 38 -4.48 -1.27 -3.35
C ALA A 38 -4.93 -0.06 -2.54
N GLN A 39 -4.53 0.01 -1.26
CA GLN A 39 -4.79 1.16 -0.40
C GLN A 39 -4.07 2.41 -0.90
N ALA A 40 -2.79 2.30 -1.28
CA ALA A 40 -2.01 3.43 -1.81
C ALA A 40 -2.62 4.00 -3.10
N GLN A 41 -3.11 3.16 -4.01
CA GLN A 41 -3.79 3.59 -5.23
C GLN A 41 -5.07 4.37 -4.96
N LEU A 42 -5.90 3.89 -4.02
CA LEU A 42 -7.20 4.50 -3.72
C LEU A 42 -7.05 5.78 -2.89
N GLU A 43 -6.13 5.78 -1.93
CA GLU A 43 -5.87 6.90 -1.04
C GLU A 43 -4.92 7.94 -1.66
N LYS A 44 -4.32 7.62 -2.82
CA LYS A 44 -3.37 8.46 -3.56
C LYS A 44 -2.18 8.90 -2.71
N VAL A 45 -1.59 7.94 -2.00
CA VAL A 45 -0.42 8.16 -1.15
C VAL A 45 0.76 7.32 -1.64
N PRO A 46 2.00 7.83 -1.53
CA PRO A 46 3.18 7.07 -1.90
C PRO A 46 3.45 5.92 -0.92
N ILE A 47 4.14 4.88 -1.39
CA ILE A 47 4.66 3.80 -0.55
C ILE A 47 6.16 4.01 -0.34
N LEU A 48 6.58 4.13 0.92
CA LEU A 48 7.99 4.03 1.30
C LEU A 48 8.36 2.56 1.43
N THR A 49 9.24 2.04 0.56
CA THR A 49 9.60 0.62 0.56
C THR A 49 10.96 0.37 -0.08
N ALA A 50 11.67 -0.64 0.42
CA ALA A 50 12.88 -1.18 -0.21
C ALA A 50 12.60 -2.31 -1.21
N ASP A 51 11.34 -2.73 -1.36
CA ASP A 51 10.96 -3.81 -2.28
C ASP A 51 10.77 -3.29 -3.72
N PRO A 52 11.68 -3.65 -4.66
CA PRO A 52 11.61 -3.20 -6.05
C PRO A 52 10.44 -3.80 -6.85
N GLN A 53 9.74 -4.81 -6.32
CA GLN A 53 8.56 -5.34 -6.98
C GLN A 53 7.36 -4.38 -6.86
N ILE A 54 7.30 -3.56 -5.81
CA ILE A 54 6.19 -2.61 -5.59
C ILE A 54 6.17 -1.53 -6.67
N SER A 55 7.34 -1.09 -7.17
CA SER A 55 7.44 -0.11 -8.25
C SER A 55 6.94 -0.61 -9.61
N ARG A 56 6.50 -1.87 -9.71
CA ARG A 56 5.83 -2.42 -10.91
C ARG A 56 4.35 -2.11 -10.95
N TYR A 57 3.78 -1.63 -9.84
CA TYR A 57 2.40 -1.18 -9.76
C TYR A 57 2.30 0.31 -10.06
N ASP A 58 1.11 0.74 -10.46
CA ASP A 58 0.79 2.16 -10.67
C ASP A 58 0.60 2.86 -9.31
N VAL A 59 1.71 3.08 -8.60
CA VAL A 59 1.82 3.80 -7.32
C VAL A 59 3.14 4.58 -7.28
N GLU A 60 3.13 5.72 -6.59
CA GLU A 60 4.37 6.43 -6.30
C GLU A 60 5.17 5.67 -5.23
N VAL A 61 6.48 5.51 -5.45
CA VAL A 61 7.40 4.85 -4.52
C VAL A 61 8.48 5.82 -4.07
N ILE A 62 8.73 5.86 -2.77
CA ILE A 62 9.81 6.62 -2.13
C ILE A 62 10.81 5.61 -1.54
N TRP A 63 12.10 5.94 -1.57
CA TRP A 63 13.21 5.11 -1.08
C TRP A 63 14.18 5.93 -0.22
#